data_AF-A0A948NTU3-F1
#
_entry.id   AF-A0A948NTU3-F1
#
_cell.length_a   1.000
_cell.length_b   1.000
_cell.length_c   1.000
_cell.angle_alpha   90.00
_cell.angle_beta   90.00
_cell.angle_gamma   90.00
#
_symmetry.space_group_name_H-M   'P 1'
#
loop_
_entity.id
_entity.type
_entity.pdbx_description
1 polymer ?
#
loop_
_entity_poly.entity_id
_entity_poly.type
_entity_poly.pdbx_seq_one_letter_code
_entity_poly.pdbx_strand_id
1 'polypeptide(L)'
;MALFLKISIWGLWVVLILAMVLFLCFGVRVLLRWLFSRTAATREKIDRNRLTRRIRRWIRFLAGLYGKLFKPGSPPGSIQLYSALLRWGRHSGVVADPSETPLEYGRRLKRQFRPLAEEIDTIVALFNRQVYGQRFPHRQQLSDARLGLRRMQRPALWLSRLKLRMMP
;
A
#
# COMPACT_ATOMS: atom_id res chain seq x y z
N MET A 1 33.50 -11.09 31.20
CA MET A 1 32.28 -11.79 30.72
C MET A 1 31.49 -11.03 29.65
N ALA A 2 31.23 -9.72 29.79
CA ALA A 2 30.38 -8.97 28.84
C ALA A 2 30.89 -8.91 27.38
N LEU A 3 32.21 -8.87 27.16
CA LEU A 3 32.80 -8.85 25.81
C LEU A 3 32.60 -10.18 25.06
N PHE A 4 32.62 -11.29 25.78
CA PHE A 4 32.45 -12.64 25.20
C PHE A 4 31.02 -12.85 24.71
N LEU A 5 30.02 -12.42 25.51
CA LEU A 5 28.60 -12.43 25.12
C LEU A 5 28.33 -11.58 23.87
N LYS A 6 28.97 -10.41 23.76
CA LYS A 6 28.78 -9.52 22.61
C LYS A 6 29.31 -10.15 21.32
N ILE A 7 30.48 -10.76 21.34
CA ILE A 7 31.08 -11.44 20.18
C ILE A 7 30.20 -12.61 19.73
N SER A 8 29.67 -13.40 20.67
CA SER A 8 28.76 -14.51 20.36
C SER A 8 27.47 -14.05 19.68
N ILE A 9 26.90 -12.90 20.07
CA ILE A 9 25.68 -12.35 19.46
C ILE A 9 25.93 -11.93 18.00
N TRP A 10 27.04 -11.26 17.71
CA TRP A 10 27.38 -10.87 16.33
C TRP A 10 27.64 -12.08 15.44
N GLY A 11 28.33 -13.10 15.98
CA GLY A 11 28.52 -14.37 15.28
C GLY A 11 27.19 -15.05 14.92
N LEU A 12 26.23 -15.06 15.84
CA LEU A 12 24.90 -15.64 15.62
C LEU A 12 24.13 -14.92 14.49
N TRP A 13 24.19 -13.58 14.43
CA TRP A 13 23.54 -12.81 13.37
C TRP A 13 24.13 -13.08 11.99
N VAL A 14 25.46 -13.19 11.89
CA VAL A 14 26.13 -13.55 10.63
C VAL A 14 25.68 -14.91 10.14
N VAL A 15 25.62 -15.90 11.04
CA VAL A 15 25.14 -17.26 10.72
C VAL A 15 23.66 -17.24 10.31
N LEU A 16 22.80 -16.48 10.99
CA LEU A 16 21.38 -16.33 10.65
C LEU A 16 21.17 -15.70 9.27
N ILE A 17 21.91 -14.64 8.95
CA ILE A 17 21.84 -13.97 7.64
C ILE A 17 22.31 -14.93 6.55
N LEU A 18 23.42 -15.63 6.78
CA LEU A 18 23.95 -16.61 5.83
C LEU A 18 22.94 -17.75 5.59
N ALA A 19 22.34 -18.27 6.67
CA ALA A 19 21.29 -19.30 6.58
C ALA A 19 20.06 -18.79 5.82
N MET A 20 19.63 -17.54 6.04
CA MET A 20 18.51 -16.92 5.34
C MET A 20 18.81 -16.77 3.83
N VAL A 21 20.02 -16.34 3.46
CA VAL A 21 20.45 -16.22 2.06
C VAL A 21 20.48 -17.60 1.39
N LEU A 22 21.05 -18.61 2.07
CA LEU A 22 21.07 -19.97 1.57
C LEU A 22 19.66 -20.53 1.38
N PHE A 23 18.76 -20.28 2.33
CA PHE A 23 17.36 -20.69 2.24
C PHE A 23 16.66 -20.00 1.07
N LEU A 24 16.90 -18.70 0.85
CA LEU A 24 16.38 -17.96 -0.30
C LEU A 24 16.90 -18.54 -1.62
N CYS A 25 18.22 -18.75 -1.73
CA CYS A 25 18.85 -19.32 -2.91
C CYS A 25 18.32 -20.73 -3.20
N PHE A 26 18.16 -21.54 -2.16
CA PHE A 26 17.58 -22.88 -2.26
C PHE A 26 16.11 -22.82 -2.72
N GLY A 27 15.31 -21.94 -2.11
CA GLY A 27 13.91 -21.70 -2.49
C GLY A 27 13.78 -21.30 -3.95
N VAL A 28 14.59 -20.33 -4.41
CA VAL A 28 14.63 -19.90 -5.82
C VAL A 28 15.06 -21.06 -6.73
N ARG A 29 16.07 -21.84 -6.34
CA ARG A 29 16.53 -23.01 -7.12
C ARG A 29 15.46 -24.08 -7.23
N VAL A 30 14.75 -24.41 -6.15
CA VAL A 30 13.63 -25.36 -6.15
C VAL A 30 12.48 -24.81 -6.99
N LEU A 31 12.16 -23.53 -6.88
CA LEU A 31 11.12 -22.88 -7.68
C LEU A 31 11.45 -22.96 -9.17
N LEU A 32 12.70 -22.64 -9.54
CA LEU A 32 13.20 -22.74 -10.91
C LEU A 32 13.17 -24.19 -11.39
N ARG A 33 13.69 -25.13 -10.60
CA ARG A 33 13.70 -26.56 -10.96
C ARG A 33 12.28 -27.10 -11.09
N TRP A 34 11.34 -26.70 -10.24
CA TRP A 34 9.93 -27.08 -10.33
C TRP A 34 9.24 -26.48 -11.57
N LEU A 35 9.54 -25.21 -11.87
CA LEU A 35 9.04 -24.55 -13.08
C LEU A 35 9.56 -25.23 -14.35
N PHE A 36 10.83 -25.64 -14.35
CA PHE A 36 11.47 -26.31 -15.49
C PHE A 36 11.19 -27.81 -15.55
N SER A 37 10.98 -28.51 -14.42
CA SER A 37 10.68 -29.96 -14.41
C SER A 37 9.28 -30.25 -14.94
N ARG A 38 8.31 -29.36 -14.68
CA ARG A 38 6.99 -29.42 -15.35
C ARG A 38 7.06 -29.17 -16.87
N THR A 39 8.20 -28.69 -17.38
CA THR A 39 8.41 -28.41 -18.80
C THR A 39 9.25 -29.49 -19.48
N ALA A 40 9.92 -30.39 -18.74
CA ALA A 40 10.75 -31.45 -19.30
C ALA A 40 9.96 -32.71 -19.72
N ALA A 41 8.73 -32.89 -19.24
CA ALA A 41 7.89 -34.06 -19.55
C ALA A 41 7.25 -34.03 -20.95
N THR A 42 7.47 -32.99 -21.74
CA THR A 42 6.93 -32.91 -23.11
C THR A 42 8.03 -32.44 -24.04
N ARG A 43 8.84 -33.40 -24.48
CA ARG A 43 9.86 -33.24 -25.52
C ARG A 43 9.19 -33.19 -26.90
N GLU A 44 8.20 -32.33 -27.06
CA GLU A 44 7.58 -32.02 -28.35
C GLU A 44 7.54 -30.51 -28.51
N LYS A 45 8.30 -30.03 -29.51
CA LYS A 45 8.37 -28.66 -30.04
C LYS A 45 7.94 -27.58 -29.03
N ILE A 46 8.90 -27.11 -28.22
CA ILE A 46 8.74 -25.90 -27.41
C ILE A 46 8.30 -24.77 -28.33
N ASP A 47 7.01 -24.47 -28.29
CA ASP A 47 6.40 -23.28 -28.87
C ASP A 47 6.96 -22.08 -28.11
N ARG A 48 8.10 -21.57 -28.61
CA ARG A 48 8.88 -20.45 -28.10
C ARG A 48 8.00 -19.22 -27.82
N ASN A 49 6.85 -19.12 -28.48
CA ASN A 49 5.86 -18.07 -28.29
C ASN A 49 4.98 -18.23 -27.03
N ARG A 50 4.77 -19.44 -26.49
CA ARG A 50 4.03 -19.63 -25.23
C ARG A 50 4.87 -19.25 -24.01
N LEU A 51 6.13 -19.68 -23.98
CA LEU A 51 7.05 -19.41 -22.87
C LEU A 51 7.34 -17.90 -22.75
N THR A 52 7.62 -17.24 -23.87
CA THR A 52 7.85 -15.79 -23.92
C THR A 52 6.62 -14.99 -23.51
N ARG A 53 5.40 -15.42 -23.89
CA ARG A 53 4.15 -14.79 -23.42
C ARG A 53 3.96 -14.95 -21.91
N ARG A 54 4.30 -16.10 -21.34
CA ARG A 54 4.20 -16.36 -19.89
C ARG A 54 5.21 -15.53 -19.10
N ILE A 55 6.45 -15.47 -19.58
CA ILE A 55 7.52 -14.63 -19.01
C ILE A 55 7.15 -13.14 -19.11
N ARG A 56 6.68 -12.66 -20.26
CA ARG A 56 6.20 -11.26 -20.40
C ARG A 56 5.01 -10.95 -19.49
N ARG A 57 4.16 -11.92 -19.17
CA ARG A 57 3.04 -11.73 -18.23
C ARG A 57 3.57 -11.57 -16.80
N TRP A 58 4.54 -12.39 -16.40
CA TRP A 58 5.22 -12.27 -15.12
C TRP A 58 6.06 -11.00 -14.97
N ILE A 59 6.80 -10.61 -16.01
CA ILE A 59 7.57 -9.36 -16.03
C ILE A 59 6.63 -8.15 -15.89
N ARG A 60 5.48 -8.14 -16.60
CA ARG A 60 4.48 -7.06 -16.42
C ARG A 60 3.87 -7.05 -15.03
N PHE A 61 3.62 -8.21 -14.44
CA PHE A 61 3.11 -8.32 -13.08
C PHE A 61 4.12 -7.77 -12.05
N LEU A 62 5.39 -8.19 -12.17
CA LEU A 62 6.50 -7.70 -11.34
C LEU A 62 6.76 -6.20 -11.57
N ALA A 63 6.74 -5.72 -12.82
CA ALA A 63 6.91 -4.31 -13.15
C ALA A 63 5.73 -3.46 -12.63
N GLY A 64 4.51 -3.99 -12.60
CA GLY A 64 3.35 -3.33 -11.99
C GLY A 64 3.44 -3.23 -10.47
N LEU A 65 3.95 -4.28 -9.82
CA LEU A 65 4.27 -4.28 -8.39
C LEU A 65 5.39 -3.29 -8.07
N TYR A 66 6.47 -3.32 -8.85
CA TYR A 66 7.61 -2.42 -8.69
C TYR A 66 7.21 -0.96 -8.97
N GLY A 67 6.40 -0.71 -9.99
CA GLY A 67 5.85 0.61 -10.30
C GLY A 67 4.91 1.13 -9.22
N LYS A 68 4.14 0.27 -8.54
CA LYS A 68 3.31 0.66 -7.38
C LYS A 68 4.14 0.96 -6.12
N LEU A 69 5.26 0.26 -5.93
CA LEU A 69 6.11 0.40 -4.74
C LEU A 69 7.14 1.52 -4.86
N PHE A 70 7.70 1.74 -6.07
CA PHE A 70 8.90 2.58 -6.27
C PHE A 70 8.72 3.78 -7.21
N LYS A 71 7.59 3.95 -7.93
CA LYS A 71 7.34 5.24 -8.62
C LYS A 71 6.72 6.24 -7.64
N PRO A 72 7.36 7.40 -7.37
CA PRO A 72 6.65 8.55 -6.87
C PRO A 72 5.76 9.04 -8.01
N GLY A 73 4.57 8.45 -8.15
CA GLY A 73 3.55 8.99 -9.06
C GLY A 73 3.32 10.47 -8.72
N SER A 74 3.03 11.29 -9.74
CA SER A 74 2.63 12.69 -9.57
C SER A 74 1.73 12.82 -8.35
N PRO A 75 1.95 13.84 -7.49
CA PRO A 75 1.14 14.02 -6.30
C PRO A 75 -0.34 13.92 -6.70
N PRO A 76 -1.11 12.99 -6.11
CA PRO A 76 -2.52 12.91 -6.41
C PRO A 76 -3.11 14.29 -6.13
N GLY A 77 -3.81 14.88 -7.11
CA GLY A 77 -4.48 16.17 -6.93
C GLY A 77 -5.48 16.10 -5.77
N SER A 78 -5.92 17.25 -5.24
CA SER A 78 -6.79 17.24 -4.05
C SER A 78 -8.10 16.47 -4.29
N ILE A 79 -8.59 16.47 -5.53
CA ILE A 79 -9.74 15.65 -5.98
C ILE A 79 -9.48 14.16 -5.76
N GLN A 80 -8.29 13.67 -6.13
CA GLN A 80 -7.93 12.27 -5.95
C GLN A 80 -7.78 11.91 -4.47
N LEU A 81 -7.21 12.81 -3.66
CA LEU A 81 -7.11 12.63 -2.21
C LEU A 81 -8.50 12.56 -1.55
N TYR A 82 -9.41 13.45 -1.93
CA TYR A 82 -10.78 13.44 -1.45
C TYR A 82 -11.56 12.19 -1.91
N SER A 83 -11.38 11.76 -3.17
CA SER A 83 -11.97 10.49 -3.65
C SER A 83 -11.46 9.27 -2.88
N ALA A 84 -10.21 9.31 -2.41
CA ALA A 84 -9.65 8.25 -1.58
C ALA A 84 -10.20 8.31 -0.16
N LEU A 85 -10.46 9.51 0.37
CA LEU A 85 -11.16 9.71 1.65
C LEU A 85 -12.60 9.18 1.59
N LEU A 86 -13.34 9.43 0.50
CA LEU A 86 -14.69 8.87 0.28
C LEU A 86 -14.68 7.34 0.26
N ARG A 87 -13.75 6.74 -0.49
CA ARG A 87 -13.58 5.28 -0.52
C ARG A 87 -13.21 4.73 0.86
N TRP A 88 -12.33 5.41 1.57
CA TRP A 88 -11.94 5.04 2.93
C TRP A 88 -13.13 5.09 3.88
N GLY A 89 -13.92 6.17 3.88
CA GLY A 89 -15.10 6.28 4.73
C GLY A 89 -16.14 5.20 4.43
N ARG A 90 -16.39 4.90 3.14
CA ARG A 90 -17.26 3.79 2.74
C ARG A 90 -16.78 2.45 3.30
N HIS A 91 -15.48 2.15 3.24
CA HIS A 91 -14.92 0.93 3.83
C HIS A 91 -15.02 0.92 5.37
N SER A 92 -15.06 2.10 5.99
CA SER A 92 -15.22 2.28 7.43
C SER A 92 -16.70 2.34 7.88
N GLY A 93 -17.67 2.21 6.97
CA GLY A 93 -19.11 2.24 7.27
C GLY A 93 -19.77 3.62 7.17
N VAL A 94 -19.04 4.66 6.76
CA VAL A 94 -19.54 6.04 6.64
C VAL A 94 -19.65 6.41 5.18
N VAL A 95 -20.83 6.23 4.61
CA VAL A 95 -21.08 6.53 3.20
C VAL A 95 -21.52 7.98 3.06
N ALA A 96 -20.81 8.73 2.21
CA ALA A 96 -21.21 10.09 1.84
C ALA A 96 -22.55 10.07 1.09
N ASP A 97 -23.45 10.97 1.47
CA ASP A 97 -24.69 11.19 0.73
C ASP A 97 -24.38 12.02 -0.53
N PRO A 98 -24.97 11.72 -1.70
CA PRO A 98 -24.83 12.55 -2.90
C PRO A 98 -25.19 14.04 -2.70
N SER A 99 -26.10 14.38 -1.79
CA SER A 99 -26.45 15.78 -1.49
C SER A 99 -25.59 16.42 -0.39
N GLU A 100 -24.75 15.65 0.29
CA GLU A 100 -23.92 16.12 1.39
C GLU A 100 -22.69 16.85 0.87
N THR A 101 -22.43 18.03 1.43
CA THR A 101 -21.25 18.81 1.05
C THR A 101 -19.97 18.18 1.60
N PRO A 102 -18.79 18.46 0.99
CA PRO A 102 -17.53 17.95 1.51
C PRO A 102 -17.23 18.33 2.96
N LEU A 103 -17.70 19.51 3.40
CA LEU A 103 -17.55 19.98 4.78
C LEU A 103 -18.47 19.22 5.74
N GLU A 104 -19.73 18.98 5.36
CA GLU A 104 -20.68 18.21 6.17
C GLU A 104 -20.21 16.76 6.32
N TYR A 105 -19.82 16.13 5.21
CA TYR A 105 -19.25 14.79 5.22
C TYR A 105 -18.00 14.73 6.10
N GLY A 106 -17.09 15.70 5.94
CA GLY A 106 -15.91 15.83 6.79
C GLY A 106 -16.27 15.90 8.28
N ARG A 107 -17.20 16.78 8.66
CA ARG A 107 -17.67 16.92 10.05
C ARG A 107 -18.25 15.62 10.59
N ARG A 108 -19.08 14.93 9.81
CA ARG A 108 -19.68 13.64 10.19
C ARG A 108 -18.62 12.56 10.37
N LEU A 109 -17.67 12.47 9.44
CA LEU A 109 -16.55 11.52 9.51
C LEU A 109 -15.66 11.77 10.74
N LYS A 110 -15.39 13.04 11.06
CA LYS A 110 -14.63 13.43 12.27
C LYS A 110 -15.33 13.07 13.57
N ARG A 111 -16.66 13.19 13.63
CA ARG A 111 -17.44 12.81 14.83
C ARG A 111 -17.25 11.34 15.18
N GLN A 112 -17.18 10.48 14.17
CA GLN A 112 -16.99 9.04 14.34
C GLN A 112 -15.51 8.65 14.52
N PHE A 113 -14.60 9.38 13.86
CA PHE A 113 -13.16 9.13 13.91
C PHE A 113 -12.40 10.34 14.47
N ARG A 114 -12.66 10.70 15.74
CA ARG A 114 -11.98 11.81 16.44
C ARG A 114 -10.45 11.79 16.33
N PRO A 115 -9.76 10.63 16.45
CA PRO A 115 -8.30 10.60 16.35
C PRO A 115 -7.74 10.96 14.97
N LEU A 116 -8.58 11.03 13.94
CA LEU A 116 -8.20 11.33 12.55
C LEU A 116 -8.72 12.70 12.09
N ALA A 117 -9.14 13.55 13.04
CA ALA A 117 -9.78 14.82 12.74
C ALA A 117 -8.90 15.74 11.90
N GLU A 118 -7.61 15.84 12.24
CA GLU A 118 -6.66 16.70 11.54
C GLU A 118 -6.40 16.23 10.10
N GLU A 119 -6.23 14.93 9.88
CA GLU A 119 -6.04 14.38 8.54
C GLU A 119 -7.27 14.58 7.66
N ILE A 120 -8.47 14.39 8.22
CA ILE A 120 -9.73 14.61 7.53
C ILE A 120 -9.86 16.09 7.14
N ASP A 121 -9.62 17.00 8.08
CA ASP A 121 -9.70 18.45 7.82
C ASP A 121 -8.71 18.91 6.77
N THR A 122 -7.48 18.39 6.81
CA THR A 122 -6.45 18.72 5.82
C THR A 122 -6.90 18.34 4.41
N ILE A 123 -7.44 17.13 4.23
CA ILE A 123 -7.90 16.65 2.92
C ILE A 123 -9.13 17.42 2.44
N VAL A 124 -10.11 17.65 3.33
CA VAL A 124 -11.35 18.38 3.01
C VAL A 124 -11.05 19.85 2.69
N ALA A 125 -10.17 20.50 3.43
CA ALA A 125 -9.77 21.89 3.17
C ALA A 125 -9.06 22.03 1.82
N LEU A 126 -8.16 21.09 1.47
CA LEU A 126 -7.48 21.10 0.17
C LEU A 126 -8.43 20.88 -1.00
N PHE A 127 -9.43 20.01 -0.82
CA PHE A 127 -10.47 19.82 -1.83
C PHE A 127 -11.29 21.09 -2.02
N ASN A 128 -11.78 21.68 -0.93
CA ASN A 128 -12.59 22.90 -1.00
C ASN A 128 -11.81 24.08 -1.61
N ARG A 129 -10.53 24.26 -1.26
CA ARG A 129 -9.68 25.30 -1.84
C ARG A 129 -9.49 25.14 -3.35
N GLN A 130 -9.36 23.91 -3.84
CA GLN A 130 -9.21 23.65 -5.26
C GLN A 130 -10.54 23.80 -6.02
N VAL A 131 -11.63 23.24 -5.50
CA VAL A 131 -12.93 23.17 -6.18
C VAL A 131 -13.71 24.48 -6.06
N TYR A 132 -13.85 25.02 -4.85
CA TYR A 132 -14.60 26.26 -4.61
C TYR A 132 -13.70 27.49 -4.60
N GLY A 133 -12.48 27.37 -4.10
CA GLY A 133 -11.54 28.49 -4.03
C GLY A 133 -10.73 28.73 -5.32
N GLN A 134 -10.82 27.83 -6.32
CA GLN A 134 -10.03 27.83 -7.56
C GLN A 134 -8.51 27.97 -7.36
N ARG A 135 -8.01 27.60 -6.16
CA ARG A 135 -6.59 27.68 -5.81
C ARG A 135 -5.98 26.30 -5.88
N PHE A 136 -5.02 26.14 -6.77
CA PHE A 136 -4.27 24.88 -6.86
C PHE A 136 -3.38 24.71 -5.64
N PRO A 137 -3.51 23.59 -4.91
CA PRO A 137 -2.69 23.34 -3.73
C PRO A 137 -1.23 23.14 -4.11
N HIS A 138 -0.33 23.67 -3.28
CA HIS A 138 1.09 23.52 -3.48
C HIS A 138 1.53 22.05 -3.31
N ARG A 139 2.62 21.62 -3.97
CA ARG A 139 3.07 20.23 -3.94
C ARG A 139 3.30 19.70 -2.52
N GLN A 140 3.80 20.54 -1.62
CA GLN A 140 4.02 20.23 -0.21
C GLN A 140 2.70 19.95 0.53
N GLN A 141 1.68 20.76 0.29
CA GLN A 141 0.35 20.56 0.89
C GLN A 141 -0.28 19.24 0.42
N LEU A 142 -0.08 18.88 -0.85
CA LEU A 142 -0.53 17.58 -1.39
C LEU A 142 0.26 16.40 -0.79
N SER A 143 1.57 16.55 -0.56
CA SER A 143 2.36 15.50 0.09
C SER A 143 1.95 15.28 1.54
N ASP A 144 1.67 16.35 2.28
CA ASP A 144 1.27 16.27 3.69
C ASP A 144 -0.09 15.60 3.83
N ALA A 145 -1.06 15.99 3.00
CA ALA A 145 -2.37 15.35 2.96
C ALA A 145 -2.29 13.87 2.53
N ARG A 146 -1.37 13.52 1.64
CA ARG A 146 -1.10 12.13 1.28
C ARG A 146 -0.53 11.33 2.43
N LEU A 147 0.39 11.92 3.20
CA LEU A 147 0.92 11.30 4.42
C LEU A 147 -0.18 11.11 5.45
N GLY A 148 -1.06 12.11 5.63
CA GLY A 148 -2.26 12.01 6.46
C GLY A 148 -3.14 10.84 6.03
N LEU A 149 -3.49 10.75 4.74
CA LEU A 149 -4.27 9.64 4.21
C LEU A 149 -3.60 8.27 4.45
N ARG A 150 -2.26 8.19 4.32
CA ARG A 150 -1.52 6.95 4.63
C ARG A 150 -1.56 6.61 6.12
N ARG A 151 -1.50 7.61 7.01
CA ARG A 151 -1.67 7.40 8.47
C ARG A 151 -3.06 6.86 8.75
N MET A 152 -4.11 7.45 8.17
CA MET A 152 -5.48 6.97 8.28
C MET A 152 -5.64 5.52 7.81
N GLN A 153 -4.87 5.09 6.81
CA GLN A 153 -4.91 3.73 6.25
C GLN A 153 -4.18 2.67 7.08
N ARG A 154 -3.44 3.04 8.14
CA ARG A 154 -2.64 2.10 8.94
C ARG A 154 -3.49 0.96 9.52
N PRO A 155 -2.97 -0.29 9.57
CA PRO A 155 -3.70 -1.46 10.08
C PRO A 155 -4.15 -1.32 11.54
N ALA A 156 -3.39 -0.63 12.37
CA ALA A 156 -3.73 -0.43 13.79
C ALA A 156 -5.09 0.28 14.00
N LEU A 157 -5.48 1.15 13.05
CA LEU A 157 -6.77 1.86 13.07
C LEU A 157 -7.92 1.00 12.51
N TRP A 158 -7.65 -0.19 11.97
CA TRP A 158 -8.69 -1.07 11.44
C TRP A 158 -9.56 -1.68 12.54
N LEU A 159 -8.99 -1.91 13.74
CA LEU A 159 -9.76 -2.41 14.89
C LEU A 159 -10.86 -1.42 15.29
N SER A 160 -10.55 -0.12 15.26
CA SER A 160 -11.52 0.97 15.49
C SER A 160 -12.65 0.94 14.45
N ARG A 161 -12.33 0.61 13.19
CA ARG A 161 -13.32 0.48 12.09
C ARG A 161 -14.23 -0.73 12.26
N LEU A 162 -13.67 -1.87 12.68
CA LEU A 162 -14.47 -3.07 12.95
C LEU A 162 -15.45 -2.84 14.09
N LYS A 163 -15.03 -2.15 15.15
CA LYS A 163 -15.91 -1.82 16.29
C LYS A 163 -17.10 -0.96 15.86
N LEU A 164 -16.86 0.08 15.06
CA LEU A 164 -17.92 0.94 14.50
C LEU A 164 -18.85 0.19 13.54
N ARG A 165 -18.37 -0.83 12.84
CA ARG A 165 -19.20 -1.67 11.97
C ARG A 165 -20.03 -2.71 12.73
N MET A 166 -19.57 -3.16 13.89
CA MET A 166 -20.23 -4.20 14.70
C MET A 166 -21.24 -3.66 15.71
N MET A 167 -21.17 -2.37 16.05
CA MET A 167 -22.13 -1.70 16.93
C MET A 167 -23.05 -0.82 16.06
N PRO A 168 -24.23 -1.32 15.64
CA PRO A 168 -25.23 -0.52 14.94
C PRO A 168 -25.81 0.59 15.82
#